data_AF-A0A329TEL9-F1
#
_entry.id   AF-A0A329TEL9-F1
#
_cell.length_a   1.000
_cell.length_b   1.000
_cell.length_c   1.000
_cell.angle_alpha   90.00
_cell.angle_beta   90.00
_cell.angle_gamma   90.00
#
_symmetry.space_group_name_H-M   'P 1'
#
loop_
_entity.id
_entity.type
_entity.pdbx_description
1 polymer ?
#
loop_
_entity_poly.entity_id
_entity_poly.type
_entity_poly.pdbx_seq_one_letter_code
_entity_poly.pdbx_strand_id
1 'polypeptide(L)'
;GEKLFCEYDQQVKHYPEKRGIVHNEILLPANAPRSYADRNTLWNAAEAVEKQWNSQLARRWVLTIPREIPPDQYAVLVREFCQQQFVSKGMIADFAIHDPHPPGHNPHAHVLLTMRAMDEHGKWLPKSRKVYDLDENGERIKLPSGRWKSHKEDTVDWNDQKYCEIWRHEWEVIQNRYLEANNRPERVDLRSYARQGLDIVP
;
A
#
# COMPACT_ATOMS: atom_id res chain seq x y z
N GLY A 1 6.57 -0.49 19.77
CA GLY A 1 5.88 0.42 18.82
C GLY A 1 5.28 1.60 19.56
N GLU A 2 4.73 2.56 18.82
CA GLU A 2 4.06 3.76 19.37
C GLU A 2 2.74 3.42 20.08
N LYS A 3 2.26 4.32 20.95
CA LYS A 3 0.91 4.27 21.54
C LYS A 3 -0.03 5.08 20.65
N LEU A 4 -1.10 4.46 20.15
CA LEU A 4 -2.08 5.11 19.28
C LEU A 4 -3.46 5.02 19.90
N PHE A 5 -4.18 6.13 20.01
CA PHE A 5 -5.57 6.15 20.46
C PHE A 5 -6.52 6.00 19.27
N CYS A 6 -7.38 4.98 19.30
CA CYS A 6 -8.41 4.75 18.28
C CYS A 6 -9.71 5.43 18.70
N GLU A 7 -10.15 6.43 17.94
CA GLU A 7 -11.39 7.16 18.21
C GLU A 7 -12.65 6.31 17.95
N TYR A 8 -12.57 5.33 17.06
CA TYR A 8 -13.73 4.48 16.73
C TYR A 8 -14.14 3.57 17.90
N ASP A 9 -13.18 2.89 18.53
CA ASP A 9 -13.44 1.97 19.65
C ASP A 9 -13.07 2.53 21.02
N GLN A 10 -12.55 3.76 21.07
CA GLN A 10 -12.14 4.47 22.29
C GLN A 10 -11.04 3.74 23.08
N GLN A 11 -10.16 2.99 22.39
CA GLN A 11 -9.08 2.25 23.02
C GLN A 11 -7.69 2.75 22.60
N VAL A 12 -6.74 2.66 23.54
CA VAL A 12 -5.32 2.84 23.23
C VAL A 12 -4.76 1.51 22.71
N LYS A 13 -4.24 1.53 21.49
CA LYS A 13 -3.48 0.46 20.85
C LYS A 13 -2.01 0.65 21.18
N HIS A 14 -1.44 -0.30 21.90
CA HIS A 14 -0.04 -0.28 22.30
C HIS A 14 0.53 -1.69 22.30
N TYR A 15 1.58 -1.89 21.51
CA TYR A 15 2.22 -3.19 21.31
C TYR A 15 3.70 -3.12 21.71
N PRO A 16 4.01 -3.07 23.02
CA PRO A 16 5.38 -2.96 23.53
C PRO A 16 6.22 -4.24 23.30
N GLU A 17 5.57 -5.39 23.16
CA GLU A 17 6.20 -6.69 22.90
C GLU A 17 6.75 -6.82 21.48
N LYS A 18 6.29 -5.97 20.54
CA LYS A 18 6.81 -5.90 19.18
C LYS A 18 8.20 -5.25 19.19
N ARG A 19 9.21 -6.09 19.33
CA ARG A 19 10.65 -5.77 19.23
C ARG A 19 11.14 -5.92 17.78
N GLY A 20 12.29 -5.33 17.47
CA GLY A 20 12.94 -5.47 16.16
C GLY A 20 12.43 -4.50 15.10
N ILE A 21 11.67 -3.46 15.46
CA ILE A 21 11.39 -2.34 14.54
C ILE A 21 12.67 -1.52 14.43
N VAL A 22 13.26 -1.47 13.24
CA VAL A 22 14.52 -0.74 12.98
C VAL A 22 14.30 0.60 12.29
N HIS A 23 13.13 0.79 11.67
CA HIS A 23 12.72 2.06 11.05
C HIS A 23 11.20 2.13 10.95
N ASN A 24 10.61 3.32 11.05
CA ASN A 24 9.23 3.57 10.67
C ASN A 24 9.07 4.99 10.11
N GLU A 25 8.13 5.17 9.17
CA GLU A 25 7.95 6.44 8.48
C GLU A 25 6.60 6.48 7.74
N ILE A 26 6.06 7.68 7.57
CA ILE A 26 4.87 7.93 6.74
C ILE A 26 5.26 8.82 5.57
N LEU A 27 4.93 8.38 4.36
CA LEU A 27 5.15 9.10 3.13
C LEU A 27 3.83 9.66 2.61
N LEU A 28 3.83 10.97 2.35
CA LEU A 28 2.64 11.72 1.94
C LEU A 28 2.71 12.08 0.45
N PRO A 29 1.62 11.91 -0.32
CA PRO A 29 1.49 12.52 -1.64
C PRO A 29 1.31 14.04 -1.51
N ALA A 30 1.53 14.78 -2.59
CA ALA A 30 1.55 16.24 -2.59
C ALA A 30 0.30 16.89 -1.97
N ASN A 31 -0.87 16.31 -2.20
CA ASN A 31 -2.15 16.86 -1.74
C ASN A 31 -2.52 16.45 -0.31
N ALA A 32 -1.77 15.54 0.33
CA ALA A 32 -2.11 15.09 1.66
C ALA A 32 -1.79 16.17 2.72
N PRO A 33 -2.70 16.41 3.69
CA PRO A 33 -2.41 17.25 4.83
C PRO A 33 -1.12 16.83 5.54
N ARG A 34 -0.24 17.79 5.83
CA ARG A 34 1.03 17.52 6.54
C ARG A 34 0.82 16.88 7.92
N SER A 35 -0.34 17.13 8.55
CA SER A 35 -0.72 16.49 9.81
C SER A 35 -0.85 14.97 9.71
N TYR A 36 -1.06 14.41 8.53
CA TYR A 36 -1.06 12.96 8.32
C TYR A 36 0.33 12.32 8.36
N ALA A 37 1.40 13.10 8.51
CA ALA A 37 2.70 12.56 8.90
C ALA A 37 2.70 12.03 10.34
N ASP A 38 1.71 12.42 11.16
CA ASP A 38 1.41 11.79 12.44
C ASP A 38 0.52 10.56 12.25
N ARG A 39 0.99 9.41 12.75
CA ARG A 39 0.34 8.12 12.56
C ARG A 39 -1.02 8.03 13.22
N ASN A 40 -1.17 8.61 14.41
CA ASN A 40 -2.43 8.59 15.13
C ASN A 40 -3.49 9.41 14.38
N THR A 41 -3.09 10.58 13.87
CA THR A 41 -3.95 11.50 13.11
C THR A 41 -4.37 10.87 11.78
N LEU A 42 -3.43 10.30 11.02
CA LEU A 42 -3.71 9.63 9.75
C LEU A 42 -4.77 8.53 9.91
N TRP A 43 -4.52 7.57 10.81
CA TRP A 43 -5.36 6.38 10.88
C TRP A 43 -6.73 6.65 11.50
N ASN A 44 -6.87 7.60 12.44
CA ASN A 44 -8.19 8.05 12.89
C ASN A 44 -8.96 8.77 11.77
N ALA A 45 -8.29 9.60 10.96
CA ALA A 45 -8.93 10.27 9.83
C ALA A 45 -9.38 9.28 8.75
N ALA A 46 -8.58 8.24 8.48
CA ALA A 46 -8.95 7.16 7.58
C ALA A 46 -10.14 6.35 8.12
N GLU A 47 -10.14 6.01 9.41
CA GLU A 47 -11.25 5.29 10.08
C GLU A 47 -12.55 6.10 9.99
N ALA A 48 -12.51 7.40 10.27
CA ALA A 48 -13.67 8.28 10.29
C ALA A 48 -14.41 8.39 8.93
N VAL A 49 -13.71 8.18 7.81
CA VAL A 49 -14.32 8.23 6.46
C VAL A 49 -14.85 6.87 6.00
N GLU A 50 -14.51 5.78 6.67
CA GLU A 50 -14.97 4.42 6.38
C GLU A 50 -16.21 4.04 7.19
N LYS A 51 -17.39 4.43 6.69
CA LYS A 51 -18.64 4.39 7.47
C LYS A 51 -19.40 3.06 7.48
N GLN A 52 -19.05 2.11 6.62
CA GLN A 52 -19.75 0.82 6.54
C GLN A 52 -19.04 -0.23 7.40
N TRP A 53 -19.81 -1.12 8.02
CA TRP A 53 -19.27 -2.21 8.88
C TRP A 53 -18.27 -3.12 8.15
N ASN A 54 -18.37 -3.23 6.83
CA ASN A 54 -17.48 -4.02 5.97
C ASN A 54 -16.51 -3.14 5.16
N SER A 55 -16.25 -1.90 5.59
CA SER A 55 -15.30 -1.03 4.91
C SER A 55 -13.89 -1.59 5.04
N GLN A 56 -13.13 -1.52 3.94
CA GLN A 56 -11.70 -1.81 3.97
C GLN A 56 -10.94 -0.54 4.34
N LEU A 57 -10.32 -0.52 5.52
CA LEU A 57 -9.58 0.65 6.03
C LEU A 57 -8.28 0.90 5.25
N ALA A 58 -7.47 -0.14 5.11
CA ALA A 58 -6.13 -0.07 4.56
C ALA A 58 -5.84 -1.28 3.67
N ARG A 59 -4.86 -1.14 2.78
CA ARG A 59 -4.20 -2.27 2.11
C ARG A 59 -2.84 -2.48 2.74
N ARG A 60 -2.52 -3.73 3.08
CA ARG A 60 -1.21 -4.10 3.63
C ARG A 60 -0.35 -4.81 2.58
N TRP A 61 0.89 -4.37 2.44
CA TRP A 61 1.98 -5.07 1.77
C TRP A 61 3.02 -5.53 2.79
N VAL A 62 3.63 -6.68 2.53
CA VAL A 62 4.81 -7.14 3.26
C VAL A 62 5.92 -7.35 2.23
N LEU A 63 6.99 -6.59 2.37
CA LEU A 63 8.14 -6.60 1.48
C LEU A 63 9.29 -7.30 2.18
N THR A 64 9.77 -8.42 1.65
CA THR A 64 11.02 -9.03 2.13
C THR A 64 12.20 -8.24 1.62
N ILE A 65 13.23 -8.05 2.45
CA ILE A 65 14.46 -7.35 2.07
C ILE A 65 15.59 -8.39 1.99
N PRO A 66 16.40 -8.45 0.92
CA PRO A 66 17.57 -9.33 0.88
C PRO A 66 18.55 -8.94 1.97
N ARG A 67 18.97 -9.90 2.79
CA ARG A 67 19.92 -9.69 3.90
C ARG A 67 21.32 -9.27 3.42
N GLU A 68 21.59 -9.49 2.14
CA GLU A 68 22.81 -9.09 1.44
C GLU A 68 22.86 -7.58 1.17
N ILE A 69 21.73 -6.88 1.25
CA ILE A 69 21.70 -5.41 1.23
C ILE A 69 22.12 -4.90 2.62
N PRO A 70 23.02 -3.91 2.72
CA PRO A 70 23.41 -3.33 4.01
C PRO A 70 22.22 -2.76 4.80
N PRO A 71 22.14 -2.98 6.13
CA PRO A 71 21.00 -2.53 6.94
C PRO A 71 20.73 -1.02 6.92
N ASP A 72 21.76 -0.20 6.74
CA ASP A 72 21.67 1.26 6.62
C ASP A 72 20.94 1.70 5.33
N GLN A 73 20.81 0.81 4.33
CA GLN A 73 20.11 1.08 3.09
C GLN A 73 18.64 0.63 3.10
N TYR A 74 18.19 -0.14 4.10
CA TYR A 74 16.82 -0.68 4.14
C TYR A 74 15.76 0.42 4.05
N ALA A 75 15.92 1.49 4.85
CA ALA A 75 14.96 2.61 4.85
C ALA A 75 14.93 3.34 3.50
N VAL A 76 16.08 3.49 2.83
CA VAL A 76 16.19 4.17 1.53
C VAL A 76 15.52 3.34 0.44
N LEU A 77 15.82 2.03 0.38
CA LEU A 77 15.20 1.08 -0.55
C LEU A 77 13.68 1.09 -0.45
N VAL A 78 13.14 0.91 0.77
CA VAL A 78 11.68 0.83 0.99
C VAL A 78 11.01 2.19 0.71
N ARG A 79 11.65 3.30 1.12
CA ARG A 79 11.15 4.64 0.84
C ARG A 79 11.05 4.90 -0.65
N GLU A 80 12.09 4.57 -1.41
CA GLU A 80 12.11 4.77 -2.85
C GLU A 80 11.02 3.95 -3.56
N PHE A 81 10.88 2.67 -3.22
CA PHE A 81 9.81 1.83 -3.76
C PHE A 81 8.42 2.40 -3.43
N CYS A 82 8.17 2.76 -2.17
CA CYS A 82 6.88 3.31 -1.76
C CYS A 82 6.58 4.65 -2.46
N GLN A 83 7.59 5.52 -2.61
CA GLN A 83 7.45 6.77 -3.35
C GLN A 83 7.04 6.53 -4.80
N GLN A 84 7.78 5.68 -5.51
CA GLN A 84 7.56 5.43 -6.93
C GLN A 84 6.26 4.68 -7.22
N GLN A 85 5.92 3.69 -6.40
CA GLN A 85 4.84 2.75 -6.72
C GLN A 85 3.50 3.09 -6.07
N PHE A 86 3.53 3.79 -4.93
CA PHE A 86 2.31 4.11 -4.16
C PHE A 86 2.06 5.61 -4.04
N VAL A 87 3.02 6.37 -3.52
CA VAL A 87 2.83 7.80 -3.23
C VAL A 87 2.66 8.61 -4.50
N SER A 88 3.40 8.29 -5.57
CA SER A 88 3.24 8.90 -6.90
C SER A 88 1.82 8.76 -7.47
N LYS A 89 1.07 7.74 -7.03
CA LYS A 89 -0.31 7.47 -7.46
C LYS A 89 -1.35 8.09 -6.52
N GLY A 90 -0.92 8.82 -5.49
CA GLY A 90 -1.78 9.52 -4.54
C GLY A 90 -2.14 8.73 -3.28
N MET A 91 -1.52 7.58 -3.02
CA MET A 91 -1.67 6.86 -1.75
C MET A 91 -0.77 7.46 -0.67
N ILE A 92 -1.22 7.48 0.58
CA ILE A 92 -0.31 7.63 1.73
C ILE A 92 0.24 6.24 2.06
N ALA A 93 1.55 6.16 2.27
CA ALA A 93 2.24 4.94 2.65
C ALA A 93 2.84 5.07 4.06
N ASP A 94 2.29 4.33 5.01
CA ASP A 94 2.86 4.17 6.36
C ASP A 94 3.62 2.85 6.40
N PHE A 95 4.94 2.88 6.58
CA PHE A 95 5.74 1.67 6.62
C PHE A 95 6.59 1.56 7.88
N ALA A 96 6.83 0.31 8.29
CA ALA A 96 7.73 -0.06 9.35
C ALA A 96 8.62 -1.21 8.90
N ILE A 97 9.93 -1.08 9.11
CA ILE A 97 10.93 -2.10 8.80
C ILE A 97 11.22 -2.87 10.09
N HIS A 98 11.12 -4.19 9.98
CA HIS A 98 11.36 -5.15 11.03
C HIS A 98 12.60 -5.96 10.70
N ASP A 99 13.49 -6.14 11.68
CA ASP A 99 14.59 -7.09 11.66
C ASP A 99 14.57 -7.87 12.98
N PRO A 100 13.86 -9.01 13.04
CA PRO A 100 13.72 -9.79 14.26
C PRO A 100 15.06 -10.43 14.65
N HIS A 101 15.23 -10.76 15.94
CA HIS A 101 16.42 -11.46 16.41
C HIS A 101 16.49 -12.90 15.85
N PRO A 102 17.67 -13.39 15.42
CA PRO A 102 18.95 -12.66 15.35
C PRO A 102 18.97 -11.63 14.20
N PRO A 103 19.56 -10.44 14.39
CA PRO A 103 19.60 -9.39 13.35
C PRO A 103 20.15 -9.91 12.01
N GLY A 104 19.58 -9.42 10.91
CA GLY A 104 19.93 -9.83 9.55
C GLY A 104 19.34 -11.19 9.12
N HIS A 105 18.50 -11.82 9.94
CA HIS A 105 17.89 -13.11 9.62
C HIS A 105 16.69 -12.98 8.67
N ASN A 106 15.79 -12.03 8.93
CA ASN A 106 14.60 -11.84 8.12
C ASN A 106 14.15 -10.36 8.11
N PRO A 107 14.96 -9.46 7.53
CA PRO A 107 14.57 -8.07 7.38
C PRO A 107 13.37 -7.97 6.42
N HIS A 108 12.29 -7.32 6.86
CA HIS A 108 11.08 -7.13 6.07
C HIS A 108 10.37 -5.83 6.45
N ALA A 109 9.65 -5.24 5.51
CA ALA A 109 8.83 -4.06 5.74
C ALA A 109 7.34 -4.39 5.69
N HIS A 110 6.58 -3.91 6.66
CA HIS A 110 5.13 -3.80 6.57
C HIS A 110 4.79 -2.43 6.02
N VAL A 111 3.97 -2.36 4.98
CA VAL A 111 3.49 -1.11 4.38
C VAL A 111 1.97 -1.11 4.43
N LEU A 112 1.38 -0.12 5.09
CA LEU A 112 -0.05 0.16 5.08
C LEU A 112 -0.32 1.33 4.13
N LEU A 113 -1.25 1.11 3.20
CA LEU A 113 -1.68 2.07 2.19
C LEU A 113 -3.11 2.50 2.44
N THR A 114 -3.37 3.79 2.30
CA THR A 114 -4.73 4.36 2.37
C THR A 114 -5.57 3.94 1.16
N MET A 115 -6.87 3.76 1.37
CA MET A 115 -7.78 3.21 0.34
C MET A 115 -8.56 4.28 -0.44
N ARG A 116 -8.31 5.57 -0.18
CA ARG A 116 -9.00 6.70 -0.82
C ARG A 116 -7.99 7.72 -1.34
N ALA A 117 -8.27 8.28 -2.51
CA ALA A 117 -7.58 9.45 -3.00
C ALA A 117 -7.99 10.70 -2.23
N MET A 118 -7.20 11.77 -2.39
CA MET A 118 -7.54 13.11 -1.91
C MET A 118 -7.66 14.08 -3.08
N ASP A 119 -8.53 15.07 -2.94
CA ASP A 119 -8.52 16.24 -3.82
C ASP A 119 -7.37 17.20 -3.48
N GLU A 120 -7.25 18.28 -4.26
CA GLU A 120 -6.23 19.33 -4.10
C GLU A 120 -6.28 20.08 -2.76
N HIS A 121 -7.34 19.92 -1.98
CA HIS A 121 -7.49 20.51 -0.65
C HIS A 121 -7.25 19.49 0.47
N GLY A 122 -6.80 18.28 0.14
CA GLY A 122 -6.51 17.23 1.12
C GLY A 122 -7.76 16.55 1.68
N LYS A 123 -8.91 16.70 1.00
CA LYS A 123 -10.15 16.04 1.41
C LYS A 123 -10.24 14.65 0.77
N TRP A 124 -10.59 13.66 1.59
CA TRP A 124 -10.84 12.29 1.15
C TRP A 124 -11.97 12.20 0.12
N LEU A 125 -11.69 11.54 -1.00
CA LEU A 125 -12.66 11.25 -2.05
C LEU A 125 -13.41 9.94 -1.80
N PRO A 126 -14.62 9.77 -2.36
CA PRO A 126 -15.28 8.47 -2.46
C PRO A 126 -14.36 7.46 -3.16
N LYS A 127 -14.36 6.18 -2.75
CA LYS A 127 -13.64 5.11 -3.47
C LYS A 127 -14.22 4.81 -4.85
N SER A 128 -15.51 5.12 -5.00
CA SER A 128 -16.29 4.81 -6.18
C SER A 128 -17.49 5.73 -6.31
N ARG A 129 -17.99 5.85 -7.53
CA ARG A 129 -19.23 6.55 -7.86
C ARG A 129 -20.20 5.61 -8.57
N LYS A 130 -21.48 5.97 -8.52
CA LYS A 130 -22.53 5.34 -9.31
C LYS A 130 -22.62 6.05 -10.65
N VAL A 131 -22.57 5.29 -11.74
CA VAL A 131 -22.71 5.80 -13.11
C VAL A 131 -23.96 5.19 -13.73
N TYR A 132 -24.77 6.00 -14.40
CA TYR A 132 -25.94 5.52 -15.14
C TYR A 132 -25.53 5.09 -16.53
N ASP A 133 -26.01 3.92 -16.95
CA ASP A 133 -25.73 3.40 -18.30
C ASP A 133 -26.60 4.16 -19.31
N LEU A 134 -25.98 4.57 -20.42
CA LEU A 134 -26.64 5.28 -21.50
C LEU A 134 -26.87 4.36 -22.71
N ASP A 135 -27.96 4.56 -23.43
CA ASP A 135 -28.21 3.92 -24.72
C ASP A 135 -27.47 4.63 -25.87
N GLU A 136 -27.72 4.18 -27.10
CA GLU A 136 -27.11 4.74 -28.32
C GLU A 136 -27.43 6.22 -28.57
N ASN A 137 -28.49 6.75 -27.96
CA ASN A 137 -28.90 8.15 -28.07
C ASN A 137 -28.39 9.01 -26.89
N GLY A 138 -27.67 8.41 -25.94
CA GLY A 138 -27.19 9.08 -24.73
C GLY A 138 -28.26 9.21 -23.64
N GLU A 139 -29.40 8.53 -23.76
CA GLU A 139 -30.44 8.53 -22.73
C GLU A 139 -30.20 7.42 -21.69
N ARG A 140 -30.65 7.63 -20.45
CA ARG A 140 -30.48 6.62 -19.39
C ARG A 140 -31.32 5.38 -19.71
N ILE A 141 -30.73 4.20 -19.56
CA ILE A 141 -31.43 2.93 -19.78
C ILE A 141 -32.37 2.63 -18.60
N LYS A 142 -33.68 2.49 -18.87
CA LYS A 142 -34.66 2.05 -17.87
C LYS A 142 -34.83 0.54 -17.90
N LEU A 143 -34.71 -0.12 -16.74
CA LEU A 143 -34.94 -1.56 -16.60
C LEU A 143 -36.45 -1.86 -16.52
N PRO A 144 -36.89 -3.09 -16.82
CA PRO A 144 -38.28 -3.52 -16.63
C PRO A 144 -38.80 -3.33 -15.20
N SER A 145 -37.91 -3.32 -14.21
CA SER A 145 -38.24 -3.02 -12.80
C SER A 145 -38.55 -1.54 -12.52
N GLY A 146 -38.46 -0.66 -13.52
CA GLY A 146 -38.63 0.79 -13.38
C GLY A 146 -37.38 1.52 -12.85
N ARG A 147 -36.35 0.80 -12.41
CA ARG A 147 -35.07 1.38 -11.98
C ARG A 147 -34.20 1.74 -13.19
N TRP A 148 -33.38 2.77 -13.06
CA TRP A 148 -32.34 3.09 -14.03
C TRP A 148 -31.18 2.10 -13.93
N LYS A 149 -30.71 1.60 -15.07
CA LYS A 149 -29.51 0.77 -15.17
C LYS A 149 -28.30 1.61 -14.81
N SER A 150 -27.41 1.04 -14.00
CA SER A 150 -26.22 1.73 -13.50
C SER A 150 -25.18 0.71 -13.07
N HIS A 151 -23.91 1.11 -13.13
CA HIS A 151 -22.79 0.36 -12.56
C HIS A 151 -21.99 1.21 -11.57
N LYS A 152 -21.13 0.54 -10.81
CA LYS A 152 -20.14 1.17 -9.94
C LYS A 152 -18.87 1.39 -10.74
N GLU A 153 -18.32 2.60 -10.69
CA GLU A 153 -17.01 2.94 -11.23
C GLU A 153 -16.11 3.35 -10.07
N ASP A 154 -14.93 2.74 -9.93
CA ASP A 154 -13.94 3.16 -8.94
C ASP A 154 -13.33 4.50 -9.36
N THR A 155 -13.05 5.37 -8.40
CA THR A 155 -12.50 6.72 -8.68
C THR A 155 -11.00 6.71 -8.95
N VAL A 156 -10.35 5.60 -8.65
CA VAL A 156 -8.93 5.34 -8.86
C VAL A 156 -8.75 3.89 -9.29
N ASP A 157 -7.67 3.59 -9.99
CA ASP A 157 -7.38 2.26 -10.52
C ASP A 157 -6.53 1.40 -9.56
N TRP A 158 -6.31 1.84 -8.31
CA TRP A 158 -5.40 1.17 -7.37
C TRP A 158 -5.75 -0.30 -7.08
N ASN A 159 -6.99 -0.73 -7.34
CA ASN A 159 -7.46 -2.10 -7.15
C ASN A 159 -7.42 -2.94 -8.44
N ASP A 160 -6.97 -2.39 -9.56
CA ASP A 160 -6.82 -3.13 -10.81
C ASP A 160 -5.79 -4.26 -10.62
N GLN A 161 -6.16 -5.48 -11.03
CA GLN A 161 -5.36 -6.68 -10.83
C GLN A 161 -3.99 -6.59 -11.53
N LYS A 162 -3.87 -5.80 -12.61
CA LYS A 162 -2.60 -5.58 -13.29
C LYS A 162 -1.50 -5.08 -12.35
N TYR A 163 -1.86 -4.30 -11.33
CA TYR A 163 -0.90 -3.75 -10.38
C TYR A 163 -0.25 -4.80 -9.49
N CYS A 164 -0.85 -5.98 -9.33
CA CYS A 164 -0.22 -7.08 -8.61
C CYS A 164 1.11 -7.47 -9.29
N GLU A 165 1.09 -7.72 -10.60
CA GLU A 165 2.28 -8.10 -11.35
C GLU A 165 3.24 -6.92 -11.49
N ILE A 166 2.74 -5.72 -11.77
CA ILE A 166 3.58 -4.51 -11.88
C ILE A 166 4.35 -4.27 -10.58
N TRP A 167 3.68 -4.17 -9.43
CA TRP A 167 4.38 -3.85 -8.18
C TRP A 167 5.30 -4.96 -7.70
N ARG A 168 5.00 -6.23 -8.00
CA ARG A 168 5.92 -7.34 -7.75
C ARG A 168 7.18 -7.22 -8.59
N HIS A 169 7.02 -6.90 -9.87
CA HIS A 169 8.15 -6.69 -10.78
C HIS A 169 9.00 -5.49 -10.39
N GLU A 170 8.38 -4.36 -10.06
CA GLU A 170 9.09 -3.17 -9.62
C GLU A 170 9.84 -3.41 -8.29
N TRP A 171 9.32 -4.27 -7.42
CA TRP A 171 10.04 -4.68 -6.20
C TRP A 171 11.27 -5.53 -6.53
N GLU A 172 11.14 -6.50 -7.44
CA GLU A 172 12.28 -7.28 -7.95
C GLU A 172 13.36 -6.36 -8.54
N VAL A 173 12.97 -5.44 -9.42
CA VAL A 173 13.87 -4.52 -10.12
C VAL A 173 14.64 -3.67 -9.13
N ILE A 174 13.96 -3.03 -8.17
CA ILE A 174 14.63 -2.16 -7.22
C ILE A 174 15.54 -2.95 -6.26
N GLN A 175 15.13 -4.12 -5.77
CA GLN A 175 15.98 -4.98 -4.94
C GLN A 175 17.26 -5.37 -5.69
N ASN A 176 17.13 -5.82 -6.95
CA ASN A 176 18.26 -6.23 -7.78
C ASN A 176 19.23 -5.08 -8.04
N ARG A 177 18.72 -3.86 -8.26
CA ARG A 177 19.56 -2.67 -8.42
C ARG A 177 20.36 -2.35 -7.15
N TYR A 178 19.77 -2.50 -5.97
CA TYR A 178 20.50 -2.32 -4.71
C TYR A 178 21.52 -3.44 -4.46
N LEU A 179 21.19 -4.70 -4.79
CA LEU A 179 22.16 -5.81 -4.73
C LEU A 179 23.36 -5.53 -5.64
N GLU A 180 23.12 -5.12 -6.88
CA GLU A 180 24.17 -4.74 -7.82
C GLU A 180 25.05 -3.59 -7.33
N ALA A 181 24.43 -2.51 -6.82
CA ALA A 181 25.15 -1.37 -6.27
C ALA A 181 26.07 -1.72 -5.08
N ASN A 182 25.75 -2.80 -4.36
CA ASN A 182 26.55 -3.33 -3.26
C ASN A 182 27.48 -4.48 -3.70
N ASN A 183 27.73 -4.63 -5.01
CA ASN A 183 28.57 -5.68 -5.59
C ASN A 183 28.16 -7.10 -5.17
N ARG A 184 26.86 -7.32 -4.95
CA ARG A 184 26.30 -8.63 -4.57
C ARG A 184 25.99 -9.44 -5.83
N PRO A 185 26.41 -10.72 -5.91
CA PRO A 185 26.05 -11.59 -7.03
C PRO A 185 24.59 -12.08 -6.97
N GLU A 186 23.95 -12.05 -5.81
CA GLU A 186 22.59 -12.53 -5.61
C GLU A 186 21.56 -11.72 -6.42
N ARG A 187 20.50 -12.37 -6.90
CA ARG A 187 19.38 -11.74 -7.59
C ARG A 187 18.06 -12.36 -7.13
N VAL A 188 17.03 -11.52 -7.09
CA VAL A 188 15.63 -11.91 -6.86
C VAL A 188 14.95 -12.04 -8.23
N ASP A 189 14.04 -12.99 -8.37
CA ASP A 189 13.17 -13.14 -9.53
C ASP A 189 11.73 -13.39 -9.05
N LEU A 190 10.76 -12.59 -9.52
CA LEU A 190 9.37 -12.66 -9.11
C LEU A 190 8.68 -13.94 -9.62
N ARG A 191 9.21 -14.52 -10.70
CA ARG A 191 8.63 -15.66 -11.42
C ARG A 191 8.84 -16.92 -10.59
N SER A 192 7.87 -17.82 -10.63
CA SER A 192 8.08 -19.17 -10.10
C SER A 192 9.19 -19.90 -10.87
N TYR A 193 9.82 -20.90 -10.25
CA TYR A 193 10.80 -21.75 -10.93
C TYR A 193 10.28 -22.29 -12.27
N ALA A 194 9.02 -22.73 -12.33
CA ALA A 194 8.38 -23.13 -13.59
C ALA A 194 8.33 -22.01 -14.65
N ARG A 195 8.01 -20.76 -14.26
CA ARG A 195 8.03 -19.59 -15.18
C ARG A 195 9.44 -19.16 -15.57
N GLN A 196 10.46 -19.58 -14.82
CA GLN A 196 11.88 -19.43 -15.18
C GLN A 196 12.38 -20.57 -16.08
N GLY A 197 11.58 -21.63 -16.28
CA GLY A 197 12.00 -22.84 -17.00
C GLY A 197 12.88 -23.77 -16.17
N LEU A 198 12.86 -23.63 -14.84
CA LEU A 198 13.61 -24.45 -13.91
C LEU A 198 12.74 -25.60 -13.38
N ASP A 199 13.23 -26.83 -13.50
CA ASP A 199 12.60 -28.02 -12.92
C ASP A 199 13.05 -28.21 -11.47
N ILE A 200 12.60 -27.30 -10.61
CA ILE A 200 12.93 -27.27 -9.17
C ILE A 200 11.61 -27.10 -8.40
N VAL A 201 11.42 -27.89 -7.36
CA VAL A 201 10.28 -27.78 -6.43
C VAL A 201 10.60 -26.74 -5.35
N PRO A 202 9.68 -25.81 -5.02
CA PRO A 202 9.88 -24.78 -4.00
C PRO A 202 10.25 -25.29 -2.61
#